data_AF-A0A6J6GZ73-F1
#
_entry.id   AF-A0A6J6GZ73-F1
#
_cell.length_a   1.000
_cell.length_b   1.000
_cell.length_c   1.000
_cell.angle_alpha   90.00
_cell.angle_beta   90.00
_cell.angle_gamma   90.00
#
_symmetry.space_group_name_H-M   'P 1'
#
loop_
_entity.id
_entity.type
_entity.pdbx_description
1 polymer ?
#
loop_
_entity_poly.entity_id
_entity_poly.type
_entity_poly.pdbx_seq_one_letter_code
_entity_poly.pdbx_strand_id
1 'polypeptide(L)'
;MPYPRRAPGAFFIARVSTHLSMTSQLPPLPPPPAPLDERGRARKSPRRSLPGWAKIAGLFLGVMLLFPIGSLGKALVAANNLTVAERTAEWMRDNDLGGVLNRVEAFWFSRKQPKAGGDPSRAIEVIDVGETEIADPGSAIVPHLPKPSNVPVPEGVTPVQNEGVWMPVGPAVGGAQAMYTTQVRPDSIHTSILDGLVWMDPKLLRFEVHPGTQEPGGKSAVPSQVPMADRLDLVAAFNGGFRMQDALGGFYLDGITHTPLRDGAASLVVYKDGVATVGKWGRDFTMSPEIESVRQNLDLIVDNGGGLPKPGGNLPSDGTANPGVPADGLDNNANGAWGDTLGNKVLVWRSAVCVTGDGALVYGYGSGLGARSLADLLLRAGCVRAMELDINPAWTTFNFYAPSAFNDPASVKGTKLLPESEKSGNRYLSNDSRDFVAVFTRPL
;
A
#
# COMPACT_ATOMS: atom_id res chain seq x y z
N MET A 1 -4.79 -15.30 60.36
CA MET A 1 -3.86 -16.04 61.25
C MET A 1 -3.57 -17.42 60.64
N PRO A 2 -2.39 -18.00 60.87
CA PRO A 2 -1.42 -18.30 59.80
C PRO A 2 -1.20 -19.78 59.46
N TYR A 3 -0.41 -19.98 58.39
CA TYR A 3 0.37 -21.16 57.96
C TYR A 3 0.68 -22.24 59.00
N PRO A 4 0.97 -23.46 58.50
CA PRO A 4 2.28 -24.06 58.76
C PRO A 4 3.05 -24.48 57.50
N ARG A 5 4.39 -24.42 57.65
CA ARG A 5 5.46 -24.70 56.68
C ARG A 5 6.05 -26.11 56.86
N ARG A 6 6.83 -26.51 55.84
CA ARG A 6 8.03 -27.40 55.76
C ARG A 6 7.77 -28.72 54.99
N ALA A 7 8.25 -28.90 53.74
CA ALA A 7 9.64 -29.07 53.22
C ALA A 7 10.13 -30.55 53.32
N PRO A 8 11.16 -31.02 52.56
CA PRO A 8 11.62 -30.69 51.21
C PRO A 8 11.84 -31.95 50.32
N GLY A 9 11.88 -31.79 48.99
CA GLY A 9 12.27 -32.85 48.04
C GLY A 9 13.40 -32.37 47.13
N ALA A 10 14.52 -33.10 47.14
CA ALA A 10 15.75 -32.80 46.40
C ALA A 10 16.04 -33.90 45.35
N PHE A 11 16.93 -33.54 44.40
CA PHE A 11 17.57 -34.38 43.36
C PHE A 11 16.68 -34.70 42.13
N PHE A 12 17.16 -34.64 40.87
CA PHE A 12 18.44 -35.11 40.34
C PHE A 12 18.89 -34.28 39.12
N ILE A 13 20.17 -33.89 39.09
CA ILE A 13 20.88 -33.37 37.92
C ILE A 13 21.50 -34.57 37.20
N ALA A 14 21.14 -34.79 35.92
CA ALA A 14 21.77 -35.81 35.10
C ALA A 14 23.07 -35.29 34.50
N ARG A 15 24.19 -35.82 35.01
CA ARG A 15 25.56 -35.64 34.51
C ARG A 15 25.84 -36.82 33.57
N VAL A 16 26.02 -36.57 32.28
CA VAL A 16 26.46 -37.60 31.33
C VAL A 16 27.98 -37.70 31.41
N SER A 17 28.45 -38.81 32.00
CA SER A 17 29.85 -39.23 32.00
C SER A 17 30.18 -40.01 30.73
N THR A 18 31.25 -39.59 30.07
CA THR A 18 32.02 -40.33 29.08
C THR A 18 32.68 -41.57 29.68
N HIS A 19 32.53 -42.72 29.03
CA HIS A 19 33.48 -43.84 29.16
C HIS A 19 33.77 -44.43 27.77
N LEU A 20 35.04 -44.32 27.37
CA LEU A 20 35.64 -45.10 26.28
C LEU A 20 35.79 -46.56 26.71
N SER A 21 35.59 -47.48 25.76
CA SER A 21 36.33 -48.74 25.69
C SER A 21 36.55 -49.10 24.21
N MET A 22 37.83 -49.05 23.82
CA MET A 22 38.38 -49.57 22.56
C MET A 22 38.65 -51.08 22.72
N THR A 23 38.37 -51.86 21.68
CA THR A 23 39.11 -53.10 21.40
C THR A 23 39.56 -53.12 19.93
N SER A 24 40.82 -53.49 19.81
CA SER A 24 41.76 -53.42 18.69
C SER A 24 41.63 -54.56 17.68
N GLN A 25 42.03 -54.32 16.42
CA GLN A 25 43.04 -55.13 15.72
C GLN A 25 43.84 -54.26 14.73
N LEU A 26 45.18 -54.30 14.83
CA LEU A 26 46.17 -53.65 13.96
C LEU A 26 47.07 -54.75 13.33
N PRO A 27 47.52 -54.62 12.06
CA PRO A 27 48.56 -55.46 11.44
C PRO A 27 49.99 -54.94 11.74
N PRO A 28 51.06 -55.74 11.45
CA PRO A 28 52.35 -55.70 12.18
C PRO A 28 53.39 -54.67 11.69
N LEU A 29 54.37 -54.43 12.56
CA LEU A 29 55.42 -53.39 12.52
C LEU A 29 56.64 -53.73 11.62
N PRO A 30 57.27 -52.72 10.98
CA PRO A 30 58.66 -52.78 10.50
C PRO A 30 59.69 -52.21 11.52
N PRO A 31 60.98 -52.60 11.43
CA PRO A 31 62.00 -52.41 12.47
C PRO A 31 62.65 -50.99 12.52
N PRO A 32 63.32 -50.62 13.63
CA PRO A 32 63.83 -49.26 13.85
C PRO A 32 65.30 -49.07 13.42
N PRO A 33 65.65 -47.86 12.96
CA PRO A 33 66.90 -47.21 13.39
C PRO A 33 66.71 -45.68 13.58
N ALA A 34 67.49 -44.85 14.27
CA ALA A 34 68.66 -44.87 15.17
C ALA A 34 68.61 -43.49 15.92
N PRO A 35 69.45 -43.20 16.94
CA PRO A 35 69.18 -42.14 17.92
C PRO A 35 69.32 -40.69 17.43
N LEU A 36 68.63 -39.83 18.19
CA LEU A 36 68.38 -38.39 18.05
C LEU A 36 69.64 -37.50 17.96
N ASP A 37 69.51 -36.39 17.24
CA ASP A 37 70.36 -35.21 17.45
C ASP A 37 69.48 -33.96 17.63
N GLU A 38 69.55 -33.37 18.83
CA GLU A 38 68.94 -32.08 19.16
C GLU A 38 69.81 -30.94 18.61
N ARG A 39 69.21 -30.04 17.81
CA ARG A 39 69.57 -28.60 17.80
C ARG A 39 68.67 -27.76 16.86
N GLY A 40 67.82 -26.90 17.47
CA GLY A 40 67.80 -25.47 17.13
C GLY A 40 66.76 -24.92 16.13
N ARG A 41 65.90 -24.05 16.67
CA ARG A 41 65.18 -22.88 16.09
C ARG A 41 63.79 -23.11 15.46
N ALA A 42 62.77 -22.70 16.22
CA ALA A 42 61.44 -22.38 15.74
C ALA A 42 61.50 -21.29 14.64
N ARG A 43 61.35 -21.70 13.38
CA ARG A 43 61.13 -20.79 12.24
C ARG A 43 59.73 -20.17 12.38
N LYS A 44 59.66 -18.85 12.63
CA LYS A 44 58.44 -18.06 12.42
C LYS A 44 57.98 -18.29 10.98
N SER A 45 56.77 -18.82 10.78
CA SER A 45 56.20 -18.99 9.45
C SER A 45 56.10 -17.61 8.78
N PRO A 46 56.58 -17.44 7.54
CA PRO A 46 56.45 -16.16 6.86
C PRO A 46 54.95 -15.94 6.60
N ARG A 47 54.40 -14.84 7.13
CA ARG A 47 53.08 -14.34 6.72
C ARG A 47 53.14 -14.16 5.20
N ARG A 48 52.58 -15.12 4.46
CA ARG A 48 52.47 -15.06 3.00
C ARG A 48 51.66 -13.81 2.68
N SER A 49 52.35 -12.79 2.18
CA SER A 49 51.68 -11.58 1.71
C SER A 49 50.76 -11.97 0.55
N LEU A 50 49.52 -11.48 0.59
CA LEU A 50 48.55 -11.70 -0.49
C LEU A 50 49.20 -11.33 -1.83
N PRO A 51 49.03 -12.17 -2.87
CA PRO A 51 49.61 -11.90 -4.18
C PRO A 51 49.10 -10.55 -4.73
N GLY A 52 49.93 -9.85 -5.50
CA GLY A 52 49.63 -8.48 -5.96
C GLY A 52 48.27 -8.33 -6.65
N TRP A 53 47.85 -9.34 -7.42
CA TRP A 53 46.54 -9.39 -8.06
C TRP A 53 45.37 -9.46 -7.06
N ALA A 54 45.53 -10.09 -5.89
CA ALA A 54 44.49 -10.14 -4.86
C ALA A 54 44.35 -8.80 -4.13
N LYS A 55 45.43 -8.03 -4.02
CA LYS A 55 45.38 -6.64 -3.51
C LYS A 55 44.71 -5.71 -4.51
N ILE A 56 45.00 -5.86 -5.80
CA ILE A 56 44.37 -5.10 -6.88
C ILE A 56 42.89 -5.47 -7.02
N ALA A 57 42.55 -6.76 -6.97
CA ALA A 57 41.17 -7.23 -6.95
C ALA A 57 40.41 -6.72 -5.71
N GLY A 58 41.02 -6.77 -4.52
CA GLY A 58 40.43 -6.22 -3.31
C GLY A 58 40.23 -4.70 -3.37
N LEU A 59 41.17 -3.97 -3.98
CA LEU A 59 41.03 -2.52 -4.21
C LEU A 59 39.90 -2.23 -5.22
N PHE A 60 39.84 -2.98 -6.32
CA PHE A 60 38.79 -2.84 -7.32
C PHE A 60 37.41 -3.16 -6.75
N LEU A 61 37.30 -4.23 -5.95
CA LEU A 61 36.07 -4.60 -5.26
C LEU A 61 35.68 -3.55 -4.21
N GLY A 62 36.66 -3.01 -3.47
CA GLY A 62 36.44 -1.90 -2.55
C GLY A 62 35.92 -0.65 -3.25
N VAL A 63 36.50 -0.26 -4.38
CA VAL A 63 36.05 0.88 -5.20
C VAL A 63 34.67 0.63 -5.81
N MET A 64 34.40 -0.58 -6.29
CA MET A 64 33.06 -0.97 -6.75
C MET A 64 32.02 -0.92 -5.63
N LEU A 65 32.38 -1.19 -4.37
CA LEU A 65 31.49 -1.08 -3.21
C LEU A 65 31.35 0.37 -2.68
N LEU A 66 32.30 1.26 -2.94
CA LEU A 66 32.19 2.68 -2.57
C LEU A 66 31.07 3.38 -3.34
N PHE A 67 30.77 2.95 -4.57
CA PHE A 67 29.71 3.52 -5.39
C PHE A 67 28.30 3.26 -4.82
N PRO A 68 27.89 2.01 -4.50
CA PRO A 68 26.61 1.74 -3.84
C PRO A 68 26.56 2.30 -2.41
N ILE A 69 27.67 2.29 -1.65
CA ILE A 69 27.70 2.91 -0.30
C ILE A 69 27.49 4.42 -0.39
N GLY A 70 28.13 5.10 -1.34
CA GLY A 70 27.93 6.53 -1.58
C GLY A 70 26.53 6.86 -2.12
N SER A 71 25.97 6.01 -2.98
CA SER A 71 24.60 6.10 -3.49
C SER A 71 23.57 5.94 -2.38
N LEU A 72 23.72 4.93 -1.52
CA LEU A 72 22.88 4.73 -0.33
C LEU A 72 23.02 5.89 0.64
N GLY A 73 24.24 6.39 0.86
CA GLY A 73 24.48 7.59 1.67
C GLY A 73 23.71 8.82 1.18
N LYS A 74 23.63 9.04 -0.15
CA LYS A 74 22.80 10.11 -0.73
C LYS A 74 21.31 9.88 -0.52
N ALA A 75 20.84 8.65 -0.73
CA ALA A 75 19.44 8.29 -0.49
C ALA A 75 19.03 8.48 0.99
N LEU A 76 19.93 8.15 1.92
CA LEU A 76 19.72 8.31 3.36
C LEU A 76 19.70 9.76 3.83
N VAL A 77 20.29 10.70 3.09
CA VAL A 77 20.35 12.13 3.44
C VAL A 77 19.34 12.96 2.63
N ALA A 78 18.63 12.34 1.67
CA ALA A 78 17.61 13.01 0.88
C ALA A 78 16.51 13.62 1.77
N ALA A 79 16.17 14.89 1.52
CA ALA A 79 15.11 15.59 2.21
C ALA A 79 13.75 15.07 1.70
N ASN A 80 13.23 14.04 2.37
CA ASN A 80 11.92 13.46 2.10
C ASN A 80 11.28 13.00 3.42
N ASN A 81 10.00 12.66 3.37
CA ASN A 81 9.24 12.15 4.51
C ASN A 81 9.43 10.63 4.77
N LEU A 82 10.49 10.03 4.21
CA LEU A 82 10.81 8.62 4.40
C LEU A 82 11.57 8.36 5.71
N THR A 83 11.29 7.23 6.34
CA THR A 83 12.13 6.67 7.41
C THR A 83 13.44 6.10 6.85
N VAL A 84 14.43 5.83 7.71
CA VAL A 84 15.70 5.20 7.29
C VAL A 84 15.48 3.84 6.65
N ALA A 85 14.53 3.05 7.17
CA ALA A 85 14.18 1.75 6.61
C ALA A 85 13.56 1.88 5.22
N GLU A 86 12.62 2.83 5.04
CA GLU A 86 12.02 3.13 3.75
C GLU A 86 13.07 3.62 2.75
N ARG A 87 13.93 4.59 3.11
CA ARG A 87 15.03 5.06 2.25
C ARG A 87 15.93 3.94 1.78
N THR A 88 16.20 2.96 2.66
CA THR A 88 17.02 1.79 2.33
C THR A 88 16.29 0.86 1.36
N ALA A 89 15.01 0.58 1.60
CA ALA A 89 14.19 -0.26 0.72
C ALA A 89 14.01 0.38 -0.68
N GLU A 90 13.77 1.69 -0.72
CA GLU A 90 13.68 2.46 -1.96
C GLU A 90 14.99 2.44 -2.74
N TRP A 91 16.11 2.68 -2.05
CA TRP A 91 17.43 2.57 -2.67
C TRP A 91 17.71 1.17 -3.23
N MET A 92 17.31 0.10 -2.51
CA MET A 92 17.47 -1.26 -3.02
C MET A 92 16.65 -1.49 -4.30
N ARG A 93 15.41 -0.97 -4.36
CA ARG A 93 14.58 -1.02 -5.57
C ARG A 93 15.21 -0.23 -6.73
N ASP A 94 15.76 0.95 -6.45
CA ASP A 94 16.43 1.81 -7.44
C ASP A 94 17.74 1.23 -8.02
N ASN A 95 18.30 0.20 -7.38
CA ASN A 95 19.59 -0.39 -7.76
C ASN A 95 19.44 -1.86 -8.19
N ASP A 96 18.28 -2.22 -8.78
CA ASP A 96 17.98 -3.56 -9.33
C ASP A 96 18.05 -4.71 -8.30
N LEU A 97 18.06 -4.40 -7.01
CA LEU A 97 17.97 -5.40 -5.92
C LEU A 97 16.52 -5.75 -5.56
N GLY A 98 15.54 -5.21 -6.31
CA GLY A 98 14.10 -5.45 -6.11
C GLY A 98 13.74 -6.93 -6.08
N GLY A 99 14.34 -7.77 -6.93
CA GLY A 99 14.09 -9.22 -6.92
C GLY A 99 14.57 -9.94 -5.64
N VAL A 100 15.62 -9.45 -4.98
CA VAL A 100 16.09 -9.98 -3.69
C VAL A 100 15.17 -9.50 -2.57
N LEU A 101 14.79 -8.22 -2.60
CA LEU A 101 13.86 -7.64 -1.63
C LEU A 101 12.49 -8.35 -1.70
N ASN A 102 11.94 -8.56 -2.90
CA ASN A 102 10.68 -9.28 -3.11
C ASN A 102 10.74 -10.72 -2.56
N ARG A 103 11.89 -11.43 -2.67
CA ARG A 103 12.04 -12.78 -2.08
C ARG A 103 12.10 -12.74 -0.55
N VAL A 104 12.72 -11.74 0.05
CA VAL A 104 12.78 -11.56 1.51
C VAL A 104 11.42 -11.13 2.05
N GLU A 105 10.77 -10.16 1.42
CA GLU A 105 9.41 -9.70 1.73
C GLU A 105 8.44 -10.87 1.62
N ALA A 106 8.47 -11.63 0.52
CA ALA A 106 7.67 -12.84 0.34
C ALA A 106 7.86 -13.88 1.45
N PHE A 107 9.12 -14.17 1.81
CA PHE A 107 9.42 -15.10 2.89
C PHE A 107 8.91 -14.59 4.24
N TRP A 108 9.01 -13.28 4.49
CA TRP A 108 8.52 -12.65 5.70
C TRP A 108 7.00 -12.65 5.79
N PHE A 109 6.31 -12.27 4.72
CA PHE A 109 4.85 -12.24 4.64
C PHE A 109 4.22 -13.63 4.62
N SER A 110 4.82 -14.62 3.95
CA SER A 110 4.35 -16.01 4.01
C SER A 110 4.43 -16.61 5.42
N ARG A 111 5.36 -16.12 6.26
CA ARG A 111 5.45 -16.50 7.67
C ARG A 111 4.60 -15.66 8.62
N LYS A 112 4.00 -14.57 8.13
CA LYS A 112 3.15 -13.64 8.89
C LYS A 112 1.76 -13.50 8.28
N GLN A 113 1.27 -14.54 7.59
CA GLN A 113 -0.07 -14.49 7.02
C GLN A 113 -1.11 -14.21 8.12
N PRO A 114 -2.13 -13.39 7.81
CA PRO A 114 -3.31 -13.25 8.64
C PRO A 114 -3.81 -14.59 9.16
N LYS A 115 -4.19 -14.62 10.43
CA LYS A 115 -4.76 -15.83 11.02
C LYS A 115 -6.13 -16.09 10.39
N ALA A 116 -6.39 -17.35 10.04
CA ALA A 116 -7.72 -17.79 9.73
C ALA A 116 -8.60 -17.74 10.99
N GLY A 117 -9.82 -17.26 10.85
CA GLY A 117 -10.80 -17.05 11.91
C GLY A 117 -10.50 -15.86 12.82
N GLY A 118 -11.25 -15.82 13.91
CA GLY A 118 -11.17 -14.79 14.94
C GLY A 118 -12.19 -13.67 14.76
N ASP A 119 -12.42 -12.95 15.85
CA ASP A 119 -13.25 -11.75 15.84
C ASP A 119 -12.40 -10.52 15.46
N PRO A 120 -12.99 -9.51 14.81
CA PRO A 120 -12.36 -8.23 14.59
C PRO A 120 -11.79 -7.69 15.91
N SER A 121 -10.53 -7.25 15.85
CA SER A 121 -9.80 -6.78 17.02
C SER A 121 -10.36 -5.49 17.62
N ARG A 122 -11.30 -4.84 16.93
CA ARG A 122 -11.95 -3.59 17.34
C ARG A 122 -13.39 -3.50 16.83
N ALA A 123 -14.18 -2.67 17.48
CA ALA A 123 -15.49 -2.27 17.00
C ALA A 123 -15.38 -1.38 15.75
N ILE A 124 -16.47 -1.34 14.97
CA ILE A 124 -16.63 -0.41 13.85
C ILE A 124 -17.34 0.83 14.39
N GLU A 125 -16.53 1.83 14.73
CA GLU A 125 -16.98 3.12 15.25
C GLU A 125 -17.21 4.12 14.11
N VAL A 126 -18.10 5.08 14.35
CA VAL A 126 -18.27 6.24 13.47
C VAL A 126 -17.00 7.07 13.54
N ILE A 127 -16.47 7.47 12.40
CA ILE A 127 -15.29 8.32 12.35
C ILE A 127 -15.71 9.73 12.71
N ASP A 128 -15.23 10.22 13.86
CA ASP A 128 -15.40 11.61 14.26
C ASP A 128 -14.32 12.46 13.58
N VAL A 129 -14.72 13.23 12.58
CA VAL A 129 -13.84 14.14 11.86
C VAL A 129 -13.95 15.59 12.34
N GLY A 130 -14.78 15.90 13.34
CA GLY A 130 -15.13 17.29 13.64
C GLY A 130 -15.99 17.89 12.51
N GLU A 131 -17.13 18.48 12.85
CA GLU A 131 -18.07 19.05 11.86
C GLU A 131 -18.77 18.02 10.93
N THR A 132 -19.05 16.80 11.45
CA THR A 132 -20.02 15.91 10.79
C THR A 132 -21.43 16.38 11.11
N GLU A 133 -21.92 17.41 10.41
CA GLU A 133 -23.36 17.66 10.34
C GLU A 133 -23.98 16.60 9.42
N ILE A 134 -24.73 15.66 10.00
CA ILE A 134 -25.47 14.67 9.22
C ILE A 134 -26.52 15.43 8.40
N ALA A 135 -26.38 15.37 7.08
CA ALA A 135 -27.32 16.01 6.17
C ALA A 135 -28.76 15.51 6.42
N ASP A 136 -29.70 16.44 6.56
CA ASP A 136 -31.12 16.14 6.58
C ASP A 136 -31.58 15.80 5.14
N PRO A 137 -32.19 14.63 4.89
CA PRO A 137 -32.65 14.22 3.55
C PRO A 137 -33.56 15.23 2.83
N GLY A 138 -34.21 16.16 3.55
CA GLY A 138 -35.03 17.22 2.96
C GLY A 138 -34.32 18.53 2.64
N SER A 139 -33.03 18.68 3.01
CA SER A 139 -32.29 19.94 2.92
C SER A 139 -31.41 20.05 1.67
N ALA A 140 -31.30 19.00 0.87
CA ALA A 140 -30.49 19.00 -0.34
C ALA A 140 -31.06 19.96 -1.41
N ILE A 141 -30.26 20.91 -1.84
CA ILE A 141 -30.64 21.92 -2.86
C ILE A 141 -29.89 21.73 -4.19
N VAL A 142 -28.95 20.79 -4.24
CA VAL A 142 -28.09 20.52 -5.39
C VAL A 142 -28.22 19.06 -5.85
N PRO A 143 -28.00 18.74 -7.14
CA PRO A 143 -27.98 17.36 -7.60
C PRO A 143 -26.91 16.53 -6.89
N HIS A 144 -27.30 15.38 -6.35
CA HIS A 144 -26.38 14.43 -5.70
C HIS A 144 -26.71 12.99 -6.12
N LEU A 145 -25.88 12.04 -5.71
CA LEU A 145 -26.12 10.61 -5.83
C LEU A 145 -26.88 10.09 -4.59
N PRO A 146 -27.71 9.05 -4.72
CA PRO A 146 -28.38 8.45 -3.58
C PRO A 146 -27.36 7.80 -2.64
N LYS A 147 -27.72 7.68 -1.35
CA LYS A 147 -26.92 6.91 -0.38
C LYS A 147 -26.68 5.49 -0.93
N PRO A 148 -25.43 4.98 -0.90
CA PRO A 148 -25.14 3.62 -1.37
C PRO A 148 -25.82 2.55 -0.51
N SER A 149 -26.15 1.42 -1.13
CA SER A 149 -26.64 0.22 -0.43
C SER A 149 -25.52 -0.39 0.42
N ASN A 150 -25.88 -0.98 1.57
CA ASN A 150 -24.90 -1.60 2.47
C ASN A 150 -24.07 -2.67 1.76
N VAL A 151 -22.80 -2.75 2.12
CA VAL A 151 -21.86 -3.74 1.61
C VAL A 151 -22.17 -5.08 2.28
N PRO A 152 -22.49 -6.14 1.52
CA PRO A 152 -22.72 -7.45 2.11
C PRO A 152 -21.44 -7.99 2.75
N VAL A 153 -21.56 -8.66 3.89
CA VAL A 153 -20.45 -9.44 4.48
C VAL A 153 -20.19 -10.71 3.64
N PRO A 154 -18.99 -11.31 3.74
CA PRO A 154 -18.70 -12.57 3.07
C PRO A 154 -19.71 -13.67 3.42
N GLU A 155 -20.01 -14.55 2.47
CA GLU A 155 -20.95 -15.65 2.67
C GLU A 155 -20.53 -16.53 3.87
N GLY A 156 -21.50 -16.90 4.70
CA GLY A 156 -21.26 -17.70 5.91
C GLY A 156 -20.72 -16.92 7.11
N VAL A 157 -20.54 -15.60 7.01
CA VAL A 157 -20.13 -14.74 8.12
C VAL A 157 -21.34 -14.01 8.69
N THR A 158 -21.49 -14.03 10.02
CA THR A 158 -22.48 -13.19 10.71
C THR A 158 -21.88 -11.78 10.89
N PRO A 159 -22.58 -10.73 10.43
CA PRO A 159 -22.06 -9.36 10.55
C PRO A 159 -21.91 -8.95 12.01
N VAL A 160 -20.83 -8.23 12.32
CA VAL A 160 -20.73 -7.49 13.59
C VAL A 160 -21.48 -6.16 13.47
N GLN A 161 -21.65 -5.46 14.60
CA GLN A 161 -22.31 -4.16 14.60
C GLN A 161 -21.65 -3.19 13.61
N ASN A 162 -22.47 -2.51 12.80
CA ASN A 162 -22.09 -1.55 11.76
C ASN A 162 -21.24 -2.11 10.60
N GLU A 163 -21.01 -3.42 10.53
CA GLU A 163 -20.23 -4.00 9.44
C GLU A 163 -20.95 -3.86 8.10
N GLY A 164 -20.26 -3.31 7.11
CA GLY A 164 -20.81 -3.03 5.78
C GLY A 164 -21.89 -1.94 5.75
N VAL A 165 -22.22 -1.33 6.89
CA VAL A 165 -23.19 -0.22 6.96
C VAL A 165 -22.49 1.09 6.61
N TRP A 166 -23.00 1.80 5.60
CA TRP A 166 -22.47 3.11 5.21
C TRP A 166 -22.89 4.19 6.21
N MET A 167 -21.88 4.81 6.84
CA MET A 167 -22.01 5.89 7.82
C MET A 167 -21.52 7.21 7.20
N PRO A 168 -22.25 8.34 7.37
CA PRO A 168 -21.85 9.64 6.84
C PRO A 168 -20.53 10.11 7.48
N VAL A 169 -19.70 10.81 6.71
CA VAL A 169 -18.43 11.40 7.17
C VAL A 169 -18.11 12.69 6.40
N GLY A 170 -17.51 13.66 7.09
CA GLY A 170 -17.19 14.96 6.52
C GLY A 170 -18.41 15.89 6.40
N PRO A 171 -18.21 17.10 5.85
CA PRO A 171 -19.25 18.13 5.81
C PRO A 171 -20.36 17.78 4.80
N ALA A 172 -21.55 18.33 5.05
CA ALA A 172 -22.60 18.39 4.05
C ALA A 172 -22.25 19.46 3.00
N VAL A 173 -22.46 19.14 1.73
CA VAL A 173 -22.24 20.05 0.59
C VAL A 173 -23.60 20.32 -0.05
N GLY A 174 -24.08 21.56 0.03
CA GLY A 174 -25.37 21.94 -0.55
C GLY A 174 -26.56 21.22 0.08
N GLY A 175 -26.43 20.90 1.38
CA GLY A 175 -27.43 20.17 2.15
C GLY A 175 -27.45 18.65 1.93
N ALA A 176 -26.49 18.10 1.16
CA ALA A 176 -26.37 16.66 0.92
C ALA A 176 -25.05 16.10 1.46
N GLN A 177 -25.05 14.83 1.89
CA GLN A 177 -23.83 14.16 2.34
C GLN A 177 -22.95 13.78 1.14
N ALA A 178 -21.71 14.25 1.14
CA ALA A 178 -20.78 14.01 0.03
C ALA A 178 -19.98 12.70 0.15
N MET A 179 -19.77 12.20 1.37
CA MET A 179 -18.99 10.99 1.63
C MET A 179 -19.64 10.07 2.67
N TYR A 180 -19.43 8.77 2.46
CA TYR A 180 -19.76 7.73 3.42
C TYR A 180 -18.57 6.81 3.62
N THR A 181 -18.42 6.26 4.83
CA THR A 181 -17.42 5.27 5.15
C THR A 181 -18.07 4.00 5.69
N THR A 182 -17.44 2.86 5.44
CA THR A 182 -17.79 1.60 6.11
C THR A 182 -16.56 0.73 6.28
N GLN A 183 -16.70 -0.34 7.06
CA GLN A 183 -15.68 -1.35 7.22
C GLN A 183 -16.30 -2.74 7.13
N VAL A 184 -15.59 -3.68 6.51
CA VAL A 184 -16.07 -5.04 6.30
C VAL A 184 -14.89 -6.00 6.18
N ARG A 185 -15.10 -7.26 6.56
CA ARG A 185 -14.08 -8.29 6.37
C ARG A 185 -13.80 -8.56 4.88
N PRO A 186 -12.56 -8.96 4.53
CA PRO A 186 -12.16 -9.26 3.15
C PRO A 186 -12.87 -10.51 2.62
N ASP A 187 -12.89 -11.57 3.43
CA ASP A 187 -13.37 -12.90 3.08
C ASP A 187 -13.86 -13.67 4.32
N SER A 188 -14.39 -14.89 4.11
CA SER A 188 -14.92 -15.76 5.18
C SER A 188 -13.84 -16.56 5.92
N ILE A 189 -12.56 -16.39 5.57
CA ILE A 189 -11.42 -17.10 6.16
C ILE A 189 -10.69 -16.19 7.16
N HIS A 190 -10.35 -14.96 6.79
CA HIS A 190 -9.55 -14.01 7.58
C HIS A 190 -10.46 -13.05 8.35
N THR A 191 -11.36 -13.60 9.17
CA THR A 191 -12.46 -12.86 9.80
C THR A 191 -12.05 -11.91 10.93
N SER A 192 -10.78 -11.88 11.31
CA SER A 192 -10.25 -10.92 12.29
C SER A 192 -9.81 -9.58 11.69
N ILE A 193 -9.83 -9.44 10.36
CA ILE A 193 -9.40 -8.23 9.63
C ILE A 193 -10.61 -7.42 9.17
N LEU A 194 -10.52 -6.10 9.27
CA LEU A 194 -11.48 -5.17 8.73
C LEU A 194 -10.80 -4.30 7.67
N ASP A 195 -11.33 -4.33 6.46
CA ASP A 195 -10.93 -3.42 5.40
C ASP A 195 -11.85 -2.20 5.40
N GLY A 196 -11.29 -1.04 5.09
CA GLY A 196 -12.02 0.22 5.05
C GLY A 196 -12.44 0.57 3.62
N LEU A 197 -13.65 1.11 3.50
CA LEU A 197 -14.20 1.63 2.25
C LEU A 197 -14.68 3.06 2.45
N VAL A 198 -14.42 3.93 1.47
CA VAL A 198 -14.99 5.29 1.40
C VAL A 198 -15.66 5.48 0.05
N TRP A 199 -16.95 5.80 0.09
CA TRP A 199 -17.75 6.19 -1.06
C TRP A 199 -17.81 7.72 -1.15
N MET A 200 -17.63 8.27 -2.35
CA MET A 200 -17.48 9.70 -2.61
C MET A 200 -18.34 10.13 -3.81
N ASP A 201 -19.18 11.14 -3.62
CA ASP A 201 -20.05 11.68 -4.67
C ASP A 201 -19.33 12.75 -5.52
N PRO A 202 -19.01 12.49 -6.81
CA PRO A 202 -18.34 13.47 -7.66
C PRO A 202 -19.23 14.65 -8.07
N LYS A 203 -20.54 14.65 -7.77
CA LYS A 203 -21.41 15.82 -7.95
C LYS A 203 -21.27 16.85 -6.84
N LEU A 204 -20.73 16.43 -5.69
CA LEU A 204 -20.50 17.27 -4.52
C LEU A 204 -19.02 17.51 -4.25
N LEU A 205 -18.16 16.67 -4.84
CA LEU A 205 -16.71 16.68 -4.65
C LEU A 205 -15.97 16.88 -5.96
N ARG A 206 -14.78 17.48 -5.85
CA ARG A 206 -13.78 17.55 -6.91
C ARG A 206 -12.51 16.85 -6.46
N PHE A 207 -11.82 16.24 -7.40
CA PHE A 207 -10.60 15.48 -7.16
C PHE A 207 -9.42 16.17 -7.86
N GLU A 208 -8.25 16.13 -7.24
CA GLU A 208 -7.01 16.64 -7.83
C GLU A 208 -5.86 15.69 -7.55
N VAL A 209 -5.02 15.43 -8.56
CA VAL A 209 -3.80 14.62 -8.42
C VAL A 209 -2.64 15.54 -8.12
N HIS A 210 -1.97 15.28 -7.00
CA HIS A 210 -0.72 15.95 -6.63
C HIS A 210 0.48 15.04 -6.93
N PRO A 211 1.53 15.54 -7.59
CA PRO A 211 2.77 14.80 -7.75
C PRO A 211 3.54 14.79 -6.44
N GLY A 212 4.24 13.72 -6.11
CA GLY A 212 5.19 13.69 -5.02
C GLY A 212 6.49 14.42 -5.33
N THR A 213 7.34 14.59 -4.31
CA THR A 213 8.71 15.09 -4.49
C THR A 213 9.62 14.12 -5.26
N GLN A 214 9.24 12.84 -5.39
CA GLN A 214 10.01 11.81 -6.10
C GLN A 214 9.22 11.16 -7.23
N GLU A 215 7.95 10.76 -7.01
CA GLU A 215 7.08 10.20 -8.05
C GLU A 215 6.11 11.28 -8.53
N PRO A 216 5.79 11.39 -9.84
CA PRO A 216 6.28 10.57 -10.95
C PRO A 216 7.69 10.96 -11.44
N GLY A 217 8.34 11.90 -10.76
CA GLY A 217 9.60 12.50 -11.18
C GLY A 217 9.39 13.70 -12.10
N GLY A 218 10.49 14.32 -12.54
CA GLY A 218 10.44 15.55 -13.33
C GLY A 218 10.04 16.77 -12.50
N LYS A 219 9.69 17.87 -13.18
CA LYS A 219 9.23 19.12 -12.56
C LYS A 219 7.73 19.25 -12.77
N SER A 220 7.02 19.72 -11.75
CA SER A 220 5.61 20.09 -11.84
C SER A 220 5.38 21.46 -11.19
N ALA A 221 4.39 22.20 -11.68
CA ALA A 221 3.89 23.39 -11.02
C ALA A 221 2.94 23.04 -9.86
N VAL A 222 2.29 21.87 -9.93
CA VAL A 222 1.44 21.35 -8.87
C VAL A 222 2.32 20.92 -7.69
N PRO A 223 2.04 21.40 -6.46
CA PRO A 223 2.86 21.11 -5.30
C PRO A 223 2.66 19.70 -4.76
N SER A 224 3.68 19.18 -4.09
CA SER A 224 3.69 17.84 -3.46
C SER A 224 2.99 17.73 -2.11
N GLN A 225 2.12 18.68 -1.82
CA GLN A 225 1.32 18.78 -0.61
C GLN A 225 0.08 19.60 -0.94
N VAL A 226 -0.96 19.48 -0.12
CA VAL A 226 -2.12 20.38 -0.23
C VAL A 226 -1.69 21.80 0.17
N PRO A 227 -1.81 22.80 -0.73
CA PRO A 227 -1.46 24.18 -0.44
C PRO A 227 -2.27 24.73 0.73
N MET A 228 -1.69 25.66 1.50
CA MET A 228 -2.38 26.26 2.65
C MET A 228 -3.70 26.94 2.24
N ALA A 229 -3.75 27.53 1.04
CA ALA A 229 -4.93 28.23 0.53
C ALA A 229 -6.15 27.30 0.31
N ASP A 230 -5.91 26.02 0.02
CA ASP A 230 -6.97 25.09 -0.39
C ASP A 230 -7.45 24.19 0.76
N ARG A 231 -6.84 24.31 1.96
CA ARG A 231 -7.07 23.38 3.08
C ARG A 231 -8.48 23.45 3.67
N LEU A 232 -9.14 24.60 3.59
CA LEU A 232 -10.50 24.74 4.10
C LEU A 232 -11.53 23.97 3.26
N ASP A 233 -11.23 23.75 1.98
CA ASP A 233 -12.08 22.95 1.09
C ASP A 233 -11.70 21.47 1.10
N LEU A 234 -10.54 21.11 1.68
CA LEU A 234 -10.02 19.75 1.71
C LEU A 234 -10.84 18.89 2.68
N VAL A 235 -11.46 17.82 2.17
CA VAL A 235 -12.27 16.90 2.98
C VAL A 235 -11.64 15.50 3.09
N ALA A 236 -10.83 15.10 2.12
CA ALA A 236 -10.10 13.83 2.16
C ALA A 236 -8.85 13.85 1.27
N ALA A 237 -7.95 12.90 1.48
CA ALA A 237 -6.92 12.54 0.51
C ALA A 237 -6.44 11.09 0.70
N PHE A 238 -6.00 10.47 -0.39
CA PHE A 238 -5.54 9.08 -0.42
C PHE A 238 -4.36 8.87 -1.36
N ASN A 239 -3.62 7.78 -1.17
CA ASN A 239 -2.39 7.52 -1.90
C ASN A 239 -2.58 7.25 -3.40
N GLY A 240 -1.53 7.52 -4.17
CA GLY A 240 -1.42 7.12 -5.57
C GLY A 240 -1.08 5.64 -5.76
N GLY A 241 -0.65 5.32 -6.99
CA GLY A 241 -0.27 3.97 -7.40
C GLY A 241 1.17 3.60 -7.04
N PHE A 242 1.67 2.55 -7.69
CA PHE A 242 3.07 2.12 -7.55
C PHE A 242 4.01 3.19 -8.11
N ARG A 243 5.27 3.13 -7.72
CA ARG A 243 6.34 3.90 -8.38
C ARG A 243 6.29 3.74 -9.88
N MET A 244 6.64 4.76 -10.65
CA MET A 244 6.47 4.72 -12.11
C MET A 244 7.26 3.59 -12.78
N GLN A 245 8.39 3.19 -12.20
CA GLN A 245 9.18 2.04 -12.66
C GLN A 245 8.45 0.69 -12.51
N ASP A 246 7.53 0.58 -11.54
CA ASP A 246 6.80 -0.64 -11.19
C ASP A 246 5.31 -0.56 -11.61
N ALA A 247 4.82 0.64 -11.97
CA ALA A 247 3.41 0.90 -12.25
C ALA A 247 2.90 0.28 -13.55
N LEU A 248 3.78 -0.18 -14.44
CA LEU A 248 3.41 -0.66 -15.78
C LEU A 248 2.44 0.31 -16.48
N GLY A 249 2.70 1.61 -16.39
CA GLY A 249 1.79 2.66 -16.85
C GLY A 249 2.45 4.03 -16.89
N GLY A 250 1.70 5.03 -17.33
CA GLY A 250 2.14 6.41 -17.45
C GLY A 250 1.53 7.37 -16.43
N PHE A 251 1.98 8.62 -16.52
CA PHE A 251 1.54 9.73 -15.68
C PHE A 251 1.48 11.00 -16.52
N TYR A 252 0.31 11.64 -16.54
CA TYR A 252 0.06 12.92 -17.16
C TYR A 252 -0.60 13.86 -16.14
N LEU A 253 -0.15 15.11 -16.08
CA LEU A 253 -0.70 16.14 -15.20
C LEU A 253 -0.45 17.51 -15.80
N ASP A 254 -1.50 18.34 -15.86
CA ASP A 254 -1.44 19.76 -16.24
C ASP A 254 -0.62 20.00 -17.53
N GLY A 255 -0.98 19.29 -18.60
CA GLY A 255 -0.31 19.43 -19.90
C GLY A 255 1.07 18.74 -19.99
N ILE A 256 1.57 18.14 -18.92
CA ILE A 256 2.89 17.49 -18.87
C ILE A 256 2.75 15.98 -18.78
N THR A 257 3.29 15.27 -19.77
CA THR A 257 3.49 13.81 -19.70
C THR A 257 4.81 13.51 -19.00
N HIS A 258 4.75 13.08 -17.74
CA HIS A 258 5.93 12.68 -16.97
C HIS A 258 6.45 11.30 -17.41
N THR A 259 5.52 10.37 -17.63
CA THR A 259 5.79 9.02 -18.18
C THR A 259 4.74 8.72 -19.24
N PRO A 260 5.12 8.21 -20.43
CA PRO A 260 4.16 7.93 -21.50
C PRO A 260 3.00 7.03 -21.06
N LEU A 261 1.78 7.41 -21.43
CA LEU A 261 0.58 6.61 -21.17
C LEU A 261 0.61 5.33 -22.02
N ARG A 262 0.17 4.22 -21.42
CA ARG A 262 0.11 2.89 -22.03
C ARG A 262 -1.33 2.49 -22.31
N ASP A 263 -1.60 2.02 -23.52
CA ASP A 263 -2.88 1.40 -23.87
C ASP A 263 -3.09 0.10 -23.07
N GLY A 264 -4.33 -0.10 -22.61
CA GLY A 264 -4.70 -1.25 -21.79
C GLY A 264 -4.45 -1.09 -20.29
N ALA A 265 -3.64 -0.10 -19.87
CA ALA A 265 -3.40 0.16 -18.45
C ALA A 265 -4.67 0.70 -17.76
N ALA A 266 -4.89 0.28 -16.52
CA ALA A 266 -5.88 0.92 -15.67
C ALA A 266 -5.46 2.37 -15.40
N SER A 267 -6.45 3.26 -15.42
CA SER A 267 -6.24 4.70 -15.36
C SER A 267 -7.28 5.32 -14.43
N LEU A 268 -6.80 6.05 -13.43
CA LEU A 268 -7.56 7.11 -12.79
C LEU A 268 -7.42 8.36 -13.67
N VAL A 269 -8.54 8.83 -14.21
CA VAL A 269 -8.62 10.05 -15.01
C VAL A 269 -9.36 11.10 -14.19
N VAL A 270 -8.78 12.30 -14.12
CA VAL A 270 -9.42 13.48 -13.54
C VAL A 270 -9.56 14.54 -14.63
N TYR A 271 -10.77 15.05 -14.80
CA TYR A 271 -11.10 16.12 -15.73
C TYR A 271 -10.88 17.50 -15.09
N LYS A 272 -10.81 18.55 -15.93
CA LYS A 272 -10.62 19.95 -15.49
C LYS A 272 -11.71 20.49 -14.58
N ASP A 273 -12.91 19.92 -14.65
CA ASP A 273 -14.02 20.23 -13.74
C ASP A 273 -13.94 19.47 -12.40
N GLY A 274 -12.85 18.73 -12.19
CA GLY A 274 -12.56 17.94 -11.01
C GLY A 274 -13.32 16.61 -10.92
N VAL A 275 -14.10 16.23 -11.94
CA VAL A 275 -14.71 14.90 -11.99
C VAL A 275 -13.61 13.85 -12.17
N ALA A 276 -13.65 12.78 -11.37
CA ALA A 276 -12.76 11.63 -11.51
C ALA A 276 -13.51 10.38 -12.00
N THR A 277 -12.80 9.47 -12.65
CA THR A 277 -13.30 8.13 -13.00
C THR A 277 -12.15 7.14 -13.18
N VAL A 278 -12.47 5.84 -13.17
CA VAL A 278 -11.51 4.74 -13.32
C VAL A 278 -11.89 3.90 -14.53
N GLY A 279 -10.92 3.55 -15.38
CA GLY A 279 -11.14 2.71 -16.56
C GLY A 279 -9.86 2.31 -17.27
N LYS A 280 -9.99 1.66 -18.43
CA LYS A 280 -8.88 1.15 -19.25
C LYS A 280 -8.50 2.16 -20.34
N TRP A 281 -7.26 2.62 -20.35
CA TRP A 281 -6.76 3.55 -21.38
C TRP A 281 -6.79 2.93 -22.78
N GLY A 282 -7.13 3.72 -23.79
CA GLY A 282 -7.26 3.29 -25.18
C GLY A 282 -8.59 2.57 -25.50
N ARG A 283 -9.31 2.07 -24.48
CA ARG A 283 -10.67 1.52 -24.63
C ARG A 283 -11.73 2.48 -24.10
N ASP A 284 -11.58 2.89 -22.84
CA ASP A 284 -12.58 3.72 -22.14
C ASP A 284 -12.26 5.21 -22.26
N PHE A 285 -10.99 5.54 -22.47
CA PHE A 285 -10.51 6.90 -22.57
C PHE A 285 -9.58 7.05 -23.76
N THR A 286 -9.65 8.23 -24.37
CA THR A 286 -8.63 8.75 -25.27
C THR A 286 -8.27 10.14 -24.77
N MET A 287 -7.05 10.59 -25.07
CA MET A 287 -6.60 11.91 -24.63
C MET A 287 -7.54 13.00 -25.18
N SER A 288 -7.92 13.95 -24.34
CA SER A 288 -8.72 15.11 -24.72
C SER A 288 -8.30 16.36 -23.95
N PRO A 289 -8.62 17.57 -24.46
CA PRO A 289 -8.31 18.82 -23.76
C PRO A 289 -9.00 18.99 -22.40
N GLU A 290 -10.02 18.19 -22.10
CA GLU A 290 -10.77 18.22 -20.84
C GLU A 290 -10.09 17.40 -19.73
N ILE A 291 -9.11 16.56 -20.08
CA ILE A 291 -8.36 15.76 -19.11
C ILE A 291 -7.29 16.62 -18.46
N GLU A 292 -7.35 16.73 -17.14
CA GLU A 292 -6.37 17.44 -16.32
C GLU A 292 -5.22 16.51 -15.90
N SER A 293 -5.56 15.29 -15.47
CA SER A 293 -4.56 14.29 -15.11
C SER A 293 -4.97 12.86 -15.46
N VAL A 294 -3.96 12.04 -15.73
CA VAL A 294 -4.08 10.59 -15.89
C VAL A 294 -3.01 9.93 -15.04
N ARG A 295 -3.44 9.17 -14.05
CA ARG A 295 -2.57 8.30 -13.27
C ARG A 295 -2.86 6.85 -13.61
N GLN A 296 -1.94 6.19 -14.29
CA GLN A 296 -2.07 4.78 -14.61
C GLN A 296 -1.38 3.90 -13.59
N ASN A 297 -1.95 2.73 -13.28
CA ASN A 297 -1.31 1.73 -12.46
C ASN A 297 -1.81 0.33 -12.82
N LEU A 298 -0.92 -0.53 -13.31
CA LEU A 298 -1.19 -1.94 -13.62
C LEU A 298 -2.35 -2.08 -14.64
N ASP A 299 -2.94 -3.27 -14.73
CA ASP A 299 -4.21 -3.50 -15.42
C ASP A 299 -5.39 -3.45 -14.43
N LEU A 300 -6.63 -3.30 -14.93
CA LEU A 300 -7.82 -3.26 -14.08
C LEU A 300 -7.95 -4.56 -13.28
N ILE A 301 -8.40 -4.47 -12.02
CA ILE A 301 -8.72 -5.64 -11.18
C ILE A 301 -10.21 -6.00 -11.24
N VAL A 302 -11.05 -5.01 -11.56
CA VAL A 302 -12.47 -5.19 -11.92
C VAL A 302 -12.72 -4.50 -13.25
N ASP A 303 -13.36 -5.20 -14.17
CA ASP A 303 -13.67 -4.70 -15.51
C ASP A 303 -15.11 -5.07 -15.88
N ASN A 304 -15.81 -4.20 -16.60
CA ASN A 304 -17.16 -4.44 -17.10
C ASN A 304 -17.21 -4.57 -18.64
N GLY A 305 -16.04 -4.63 -19.28
CA GLY A 305 -15.92 -4.73 -20.74
C GLY A 305 -16.02 -3.40 -21.48
N GLY A 306 -16.17 -2.28 -20.76
CA GLY A 306 -16.29 -0.95 -21.32
C GLY A 306 -17.69 -0.36 -21.20
N GLY A 307 -17.82 0.92 -21.56
CA GLY A 307 -18.99 1.75 -21.28
C GLY A 307 -18.74 2.59 -20.02
N LEU A 308 -18.94 3.90 -20.13
CA LEU A 308 -18.69 4.86 -19.07
C LEU A 308 -19.78 4.73 -17.97
N PRO A 309 -19.48 4.25 -16.75
CA PRO A 309 -20.19 4.70 -15.56
C PRO A 309 -20.02 6.22 -15.47
N LYS A 310 -21.11 6.95 -15.74
CA LYS A 310 -21.11 8.40 -15.98
C LYS A 310 -20.95 9.16 -14.67
N PRO A 311 -19.78 9.75 -14.36
CA PRO A 311 -19.59 10.52 -13.16
C PRO A 311 -19.97 12.00 -13.43
N GLY A 312 -20.81 12.61 -12.59
CA GLY A 312 -20.86 14.07 -12.41
C GLY A 312 -21.47 14.99 -13.50
N GLY A 313 -21.93 14.51 -14.66
CA GLY A 313 -22.47 15.37 -15.74
C GLY A 313 -23.69 14.81 -16.50
N ASN A 314 -24.43 15.68 -17.22
CA ASN A 314 -25.68 15.34 -17.92
C ASN A 314 -25.52 14.13 -18.88
N LEU A 315 -26.45 13.18 -18.76
CA LEU A 315 -26.50 11.92 -19.51
C LEU A 315 -26.81 12.13 -21.02
N PRO A 316 -26.14 11.42 -21.94
CA PRO A 316 -26.86 10.83 -23.08
C PRO A 316 -27.82 9.77 -22.54
N SER A 317 -29.07 9.77 -22.99
CA SER A 317 -30.21 9.07 -22.36
C SER A 317 -30.23 7.53 -22.48
N ASP A 318 -29.15 6.86 -22.91
CA ASP A 318 -29.23 5.53 -23.52
C ASP A 318 -28.31 4.42 -22.97
N GLY A 319 -27.56 4.61 -21.87
CA GLY A 319 -26.58 3.61 -21.42
C GLY A 319 -26.49 3.39 -19.91
N THR A 320 -26.73 2.15 -19.46
CA THR A 320 -26.34 1.60 -18.15
C THR A 320 -25.00 0.87 -18.29
N ALA A 321 -24.06 1.08 -17.36
CA ALA A 321 -22.82 0.31 -17.32
C ALA A 321 -23.12 -1.18 -17.08
N ASN A 322 -22.40 -2.07 -17.76
CA ASN A 322 -22.44 -3.50 -17.45
C ASN A 322 -21.96 -3.73 -16.00
N PRO A 323 -22.41 -4.81 -15.33
CA PRO A 323 -21.85 -5.23 -14.06
C PRO A 323 -20.34 -5.45 -14.18
N GLY A 324 -19.60 -5.08 -13.13
CA GLY A 324 -18.19 -5.42 -13.03
C GLY A 324 -17.99 -6.91 -12.79
N VAL A 325 -16.90 -7.45 -13.33
CA VAL A 325 -16.39 -8.77 -12.99
C VAL A 325 -14.89 -8.67 -12.66
N PRO A 326 -14.34 -9.58 -11.84
CA PRO A 326 -12.89 -9.66 -11.64
C PRO A 326 -12.16 -9.84 -12.97
N ALA A 327 -11.01 -9.19 -13.12
CA ALA A 327 -10.25 -9.30 -14.36
C ALA A 327 -9.70 -10.72 -14.59
N ASP A 328 -9.68 -11.15 -15.86
CA ASP A 328 -9.23 -12.48 -16.25
C ASP A 328 -7.76 -12.71 -15.87
N GLY A 329 -7.48 -13.79 -15.13
CA GLY A 329 -6.12 -14.15 -14.71
C GLY A 329 -5.67 -13.51 -13.39
N LEU A 330 -6.52 -12.72 -12.73
CA LEU A 330 -6.20 -12.06 -11.45
C LEU A 330 -5.72 -13.03 -10.36
N ASP A 331 -6.26 -14.25 -10.34
CA ASP A 331 -5.98 -15.27 -9.32
C ASP A 331 -4.56 -15.87 -9.38
N ASN A 332 -3.92 -15.84 -10.55
CA ASN A 332 -2.59 -16.42 -10.73
C ASN A 332 -1.54 -15.41 -11.22
N ASN A 333 -1.99 -14.26 -11.76
CA ASN A 333 -1.13 -13.22 -12.32
C ASN A 333 -0.06 -13.78 -13.28
N ALA A 334 -0.40 -14.80 -14.07
CA ALA A 334 0.56 -15.51 -14.91
C ALA A 334 1.21 -14.61 -15.98
N ASN A 335 0.55 -13.51 -16.33
CA ASN A 335 1.03 -12.50 -17.28
C ASN A 335 1.76 -11.31 -16.62
N GLY A 336 1.85 -11.26 -15.29
CA GLY A 336 2.50 -10.17 -14.55
C GLY A 336 1.76 -8.84 -14.54
N ALA A 337 0.48 -8.81 -14.95
CA ALA A 337 -0.29 -7.58 -15.09
C ALA A 337 -0.57 -6.82 -13.77
N TRP A 338 -0.42 -7.49 -12.62
CA TRP A 338 -0.66 -6.89 -11.28
C TRP A 338 0.58 -6.92 -10.37
N GLY A 339 1.78 -6.84 -10.96
CA GLY A 339 3.05 -6.74 -10.22
C GLY A 339 3.58 -8.08 -9.68
N ASP A 340 4.87 -8.11 -9.33
CA ASP A 340 5.64 -9.35 -9.06
C ASP A 340 5.40 -10.00 -7.69
N THR A 341 4.32 -9.67 -6.98
CA THR A 341 4.03 -10.25 -5.66
C THR A 341 3.53 -11.69 -5.79
N LEU A 342 4.44 -12.66 -5.96
CA LEU A 342 4.24 -14.11 -5.87
C LEU A 342 2.80 -14.58 -6.18
N GLY A 343 2.34 -14.31 -7.40
CA GLY A 343 1.07 -14.80 -7.93
C GLY A 343 -0.20 -14.30 -7.23
N ASN A 344 -0.21 -13.09 -6.66
CA ASN A 344 -1.37 -12.46 -5.99
C ASN A 344 -1.93 -13.21 -4.76
N LYS A 345 -1.20 -14.21 -4.24
CA LYS A 345 -1.63 -15.08 -3.13
C LYS A 345 -1.13 -14.66 -1.76
N VAL A 346 -0.35 -13.58 -1.68
CA VAL A 346 0.17 -13.05 -0.42
C VAL A 346 -0.73 -11.91 0.05
N LEU A 347 -1.29 -12.07 1.25
CA LEU A 347 -2.05 -11.03 1.91
C LEU A 347 -1.10 -9.98 2.46
N VAL A 348 -1.27 -8.76 1.97
CA VAL A 348 -0.49 -7.59 2.37
C VAL A 348 -1.45 -6.41 2.55
N TRP A 349 -0.90 -5.27 2.93
CA TRP A 349 -1.61 -4.01 2.72
C TRP A 349 -1.89 -3.85 1.23
N ARG A 350 -3.13 -3.59 0.84
CA ARG A 350 -3.46 -3.19 -0.54
C ARG A 350 -4.47 -2.08 -0.52
N SER A 351 -4.41 -1.22 -1.53
CA SER A 351 -5.39 -0.17 -1.78
C SER A 351 -5.86 -0.19 -3.22
N ALA A 352 -7.03 0.35 -3.48
CA ALA A 352 -7.57 0.52 -4.82
C ALA A 352 -8.58 1.66 -4.86
N VAL A 353 -8.80 2.16 -6.07
CA VAL A 353 -9.88 3.09 -6.39
C VAL A 353 -10.76 2.51 -7.49
N CYS A 354 -12.06 2.73 -7.37
CA CYS A 354 -13.05 2.20 -8.30
C CYS A 354 -14.08 3.27 -8.67
N VAL A 355 -14.89 2.96 -9.69
CA VAL A 355 -16.11 3.69 -10.00
C VAL A 355 -17.33 2.76 -9.96
N THR A 356 -18.43 3.21 -9.38
CA THR A 356 -19.73 2.50 -9.34
C THR A 356 -20.56 2.74 -10.60
N GLY A 357 -21.62 1.97 -10.81
CA GLY A 357 -22.48 2.11 -12.00
C GLY A 357 -23.16 3.49 -12.15
N ASP A 358 -23.40 4.19 -11.04
CA ASP A 358 -23.97 5.54 -10.96
C ASP A 358 -22.90 6.65 -10.90
N GLY A 359 -21.61 6.29 -10.97
CA GLY A 359 -20.50 7.21 -11.13
C GLY A 359 -19.80 7.65 -9.85
N ALA A 360 -20.18 7.15 -8.67
CA ALA A 360 -19.43 7.42 -7.45
C ALA A 360 -18.02 6.85 -7.51
N LEU A 361 -17.08 7.53 -6.86
CA LEU A 361 -15.74 7.02 -6.63
C LEU A 361 -15.72 6.28 -5.29
N VAL A 362 -15.14 5.08 -5.27
CA VAL A 362 -14.94 4.33 -4.03
C VAL A 362 -13.46 4.02 -3.87
N TYR A 363 -12.92 4.33 -2.70
CA TYR A 363 -11.60 3.89 -2.29
C TYR A 363 -11.73 2.71 -1.32
N GLY A 364 -10.89 1.70 -1.46
CA GLY A 364 -10.88 0.54 -0.58
C GLY A 364 -9.46 0.11 -0.23
N TYR A 365 -9.22 -0.22 1.05
CA TYR A 365 -7.91 -0.70 1.49
C TYR A 365 -7.94 -1.45 2.83
N GLY A 366 -6.88 -2.21 3.09
CA GLY A 366 -6.69 -2.91 4.35
C GLY A 366 -5.45 -3.80 4.35
N SER A 367 -5.10 -4.36 5.51
CA SER A 367 -3.81 -5.00 5.78
C SER A 367 -3.70 -6.49 5.40
N GLY A 368 -4.79 -7.08 4.94
CA GLY A 368 -4.93 -8.53 4.73
C GLY A 368 -5.49 -8.89 3.38
N LEU A 369 -5.11 -8.15 2.33
CA LEU A 369 -5.71 -8.27 1.01
C LEU A 369 -4.75 -8.89 -0.01
N GLY A 370 -5.29 -9.79 -0.83
CA GLY A 370 -4.74 -10.17 -2.13
C GLY A 370 -5.48 -9.41 -3.22
N ALA A 371 -4.98 -9.46 -4.46
CA ALA A 371 -5.62 -8.73 -5.57
C ALA A 371 -7.08 -9.21 -5.80
N ARG A 372 -7.31 -10.53 -5.65
CA ARG A 372 -8.66 -11.11 -5.78
C ARG A 372 -9.61 -10.68 -4.68
N SER A 373 -9.19 -10.76 -3.41
CA SER A 373 -10.06 -10.36 -2.29
C SER A 373 -10.33 -8.85 -2.29
N LEU A 374 -9.39 -8.03 -2.78
CA LEU A 374 -9.60 -6.62 -3.03
C LEU A 374 -10.63 -6.37 -4.14
N ALA A 375 -10.56 -7.10 -5.27
CA ALA A 375 -11.57 -7.00 -6.32
C ALA A 375 -12.96 -7.39 -5.83
N ASP A 376 -13.07 -8.46 -5.03
CA ASP A 376 -14.34 -8.91 -4.45
C ASP A 376 -14.93 -7.93 -3.44
N LEU A 377 -14.09 -7.31 -2.62
CA LEU A 377 -14.49 -6.24 -1.73
C LEU A 377 -15.12 -5.07 -2.51
N LEU A 378 -14.48 -4.65 -3.61
CA LEU A 378 -14.96 -3.54 -4.44
C LEU A 378 -16.25 -3.91 -5.20
N LEU A 379 -16.37 -5.15 -5.71
CA LEU A 379 -17.61 -5.63 -6.32
C LEU A 379 -18.77 -5.60 -5.33
N ARG A 380 -18.55 -6.03 -4.08
CA ARG A 380 -19.54 -5.93 -3.00
C ARG A 380 -19.91 -4.47 -2.67
N ALA A 381 -19.00 -3.52 -2.90
CA ALA A 381 -19.24 -2.08 -2.76
C ALA A 381 -19.96 -1.45 -3.99
N GLY A 382 -20.31 -2.23 -5.01
CA GLY A 382 -21.03 -1.77 -6.20
C GLY A 382 -20.13 -1.23 -7.33
N CYS A 383 -18.82 -1.45 -7.25
CA CYS A 383 -17.86 -1.05 -8.27
C CYS A 383 -18.09 -1.83 -9.57
N VAL A 384 -18.01 -1.13 -10.72
CA VAL A 384 -18.06 -1.75 -12.05
C VAL A 384 -16.70 -1.76 -12.75
N ARG A 385 -15.79 -0.87 -12.35
CA ARG A 385 -14.38 -0.85 -12.78
C ARG A 385 -13.49 -0.45 -11.61
N ALA A 386 -12.34 -1.09 -11.46
CA ALA A 386 -11.41 -0.81 -10.36
C ALA A 386 -9.94 -0.95 -10.78
N MET A 387 -9.12 -0.07 -10.21
CA MET A 387 -7.67 -0.01 -10.37
C MET A 387 -7.00 -0.22 -9.01
N GLU A 388 -6.05 -1.15 -8.95
CA GLU A 388 -5.18 -1.30 -7.79
C GLU A 388 -4.24 -0.09 -7.66
N LEU A 389 -4.02 0.37 -6.44
CA LEU A 389 -3.10 1.43 -6.06
C LEU A 389 -1.91 0.82 -5.27
N ASP A 390 -1.14 1.62 -4.53
CA ASP A 390 -0.01 1.08 -3.76
C ASP A 390 -0.43 -0.06 -2.79
N ILE A 391 0.50 -0.99 -2.54
CA ILE A 391 0.36 -2.16 -1.67
C ILE A 391 1.36 -2.17 -0.50
N ASN A 392 2.11 -1.08 -0.32
CA ASN A 392 3.04 -0.97 0.77
C ASN A 392 2.32 -0.46 2.04
N PRO A 393 2.55 -1.08 3.22
CA PRO A 393 2.00 -0.57 4.49
C PRO A 393 2.37 0.89 4.79
N ALA A 394 3.55 1.34 4.34
CA ALA A 394 3.98 2.72 4.51
C ALA A 394 3.19 3.71 3.63
N TRP A 395 2.57 3.23 2.55
CA TRP A 395 1.98 4.08 1.52
C TRP A 395 0.47 4.04 1.45
N THR A 396 -0.13 2.96 1.91
CA THR A 396 -1.59 2.75 1.88
C THR A 396 -2.29 3.57 2.96
N THR A 397 -2.96 4.66 2.57
CA THR A 397 -3.65 5.56 3.50
C THR A 397 -4.85 6.26 2.86
N PHE A 398 -5.94 6.36 3.61
CA PHE A 398 -7.02 7.32 3.38
C PHE A 398 -7.18 8.20 4.62
N ASN A 399 -7.15 9.52 4.43
CA ASN A 399 -7.25 10.50 5.49
C ASN A 399 -8.43 11.44 5.21
N PHE A 400 -9.26 11.68 6.22
CA PHE A 400 -10.26 12.74 6.23
C PHE A 400 -9.65 14.00 6.81
N TYR A 401 -10.10 15.17 6.36
CA TYR A 401 -9.60 16.46 6.84
C TYR A 401 -10.74 17.36 7.30
N ALA A 402 -10.50 18.07 8.41
CA ALA A 402 -11.41 19.10 8.90
C ALA A 402 -10.63 20.17 9.67
N PRO A 403 -11.11 21.43 9.66
CA PRO A 403 -10.55 22.49 10.49
C PRO A 403 -10.88 22.27 11.97
N SER A 404 -9.89 22.46 12.83
CA SER A 404 -10.11 22.48 14.28
C SER A 404 -10.46 23.87 14.84
N ALA A 405 -10.39 24.89 14.00
CA ALA A 405 -10.81 26.26 14.28
C ALA A 405 -11.48 26.89 13.05
N PHE A 406 -12.55 27.65 13.30
CA PHE A 406 -13.36 28.27 12.24
C PHE A 406 -12.50 29.15 11.31
N ASN A 407 -12.60 28.89 10.01
CA ASN A 407 -11.93 29.65 8.95
C ASN A 407 -10.39 29.78 9.12
N ASP A 408 -9.75 28.81 9.77
CA ASP A 408 -8.30 28.75 9.91
C ASP A 408 -7.71 27.55 9.14
N PRO A 409 -7.12 27.75 7.94
CA PRO A 409 -6.52 26.67 7.17
C PRO A 409 -5.33 26.00 7.89
N ALA A 410 -4.65 26.70 8.82
CA ALA A 410 -3.56 26.11 9.60
C ALA A 410 -4.07 25.15 10.69
N SER A 411 -5.36 25.26 11.04
CA SER A 411 -6.02 24.40 12.02
C SER A 411 -6.48 23.06 11.45
N VAL A 412 -6.39 22.86 10.14
CA VAL A 412 -6.83 21.65 9.45
C VAL A 412 -5.99 20.45 9.88
N LYS A 413 -6.67 19.37 10.29
CA LYS A 413 -6.07 18.13 10.79
C LYS A 413 -6.65 16.93 10.08
N GLY A 414 -5.80 15.93 9.89
CA GLY A 414 -6.16 14.67 9.25
C GLY A 414 -6.48 13.57 10.25
N THR A 415 -7.56 12.83 9.98
CA THR A 415 -7.98 11.61 10.70
C THR A 415 -7.91 10.41 9.75
N LYS A 416 -7.27 9.31 10.17
CA LYS A 416 -7.12 8.12 9.33
C LYS A 416 -8.40 7.29 9.31
N LEU A 417 -8.72 6.67 8.17
CA LEU A 417 -9.81 5.68 8.09
C LEU A 417 -9.49 4.43 8.92
N LEU A 418 -8.34 3.80 8.68
CA LEU A 418 -7.83 2.69 9.49
C LEU A 418 -6.76 3.21 10.46
N PRO A 419 -6.97 3.12 11.79
CA PRO A 419 -6.02 3.63 12.77
C PRO A 419 -4.65 2.92 12.72
N GLU A 420 -4.60 1.70 12.19
CA GLU A 420 -3.40 0.88 12.03
C GLU A 420 -2.51 1.26 10.83
N SER A 421 -2.95 2.14 9.92
CA SER A 421 -2.10 2.63 8.81
C SER A 421 -0.86 3.35 9.35
N GLU A 422 0.31 3.14 8.72
CA GLU A 422 1.60 3.56 9.30
C GLU A 422 1.80 5.08 9.33
N LYS A 423 1.47 5.79 8.24
CA LYS A 423 1.68 7.24 8.16
C LYS A 423 0.62 8.01 8.95
N SER A 424 0.98 9.23 9.35
CA SER A 424 0.09 10.16 10.06
C SER A 424 -1.12 10.58 9.20
N GLY A 425 -2.25 10.89 9.84
CA GLY A 425 -3.40 11.52 9.17
C GLY A 425 -3.05 12.85 8.49
N ASN A 426 -2.05 13.57 9.01
CA ASN A 426 -1.58 14.84 8.44
C ASN A 426 -0.65 14.68 7.24
N ARG A 427 -0.44 13.44 6.73
CA ARG A 427 0.56 13.12 5.68
C ARG A 427 0.59 14.14 4.53
N TYR A 428 -0.58 14.45 3.97
CA TYR A 428 -0.71 15.29 2.77
C TYR A 428 -0.79 16.80 3.04
N LEU A 429 -0.71 17.22 4.31
CA LEU A 429 -0.55 18.63 4.70
C LEU A 429 0.92 19.06 4.71
N SER A 430 1.81 18.17 4.28
CA SER A 430 3.25 18.39 4.12
C SER A 430 3.72 17.66 2.87
N ASN A 431 4.89 18.04 2.34
CA ASN A 431 5.44 17.42 1.14
C ASN A 431 5.52 15.88 1.29
N ASP A 432 4.84 15.17 0.38
CA ASP A 432 4.94 13.72 0.26
C ASP A 432 5.97 13.34 -0.81
N SER A 433 6.54 12.15 -0.71
CA SER A 433 7.44 11.61 -1.74
C SER A 433 6.70 10.89 -2.86
N ARG A 434 5.47 10.44 -2.61
CA ARG A 434 4.60 9.79 -3.59
C ARG A 434 3.52 10.74 -4.08
N ASP A 435 3.02 10.46 -5.27
CA ASP A 435 1.80 11.07 -5.75
C ASP A 435 0.60 10.65 -4.89
N PHE A 436 -0.42 11.52 -4.86
CA PHE A 436 -1.65 11.29 -4.10
C PHE A 436 -2.82 12.02 -4.74
N VAL A 437 -4.03 11.69 -4.30
CA VAL A 437 -5.27 12.34 -4.73
C VAL A 437 -5.83 13.12 -3.56
N ALA A 438 -6.04 14.42 -3.74
CA ALA A 438 -6.78 15.28 -2.82
C ALA A 438 -8.25 15.37 -3.26
N VAL A 439 -9.14 15.45 -2.27
CA VAL A 439 -10.59 15.53 -2.47
C VAL A 439 -11.09 16.79 -1.77
N PHE A 440 -11.74 17.65 -2.55
CA PHE A 440 -12.25 18.92 -2.08
C PHE A 440 -13.76 19.01 -2.28
N THR A 441 -14.42 19.87 -1.49
CA THR A 441 -15.80 20.26 -1.76
C THR A 441 -15.90 21.02 -3.09
N ARG A 442 -17.04 20.86 -3.78
CA ARG A 442 -17.35 21.71 -4.94
C ARG A 442 -17.87 23.07 -4.49
N PRO A 443 -17.47 24.16 -5.16
CA PRO A 443 -18.20 25.42 -5.06
C PRO A 443 -19.59 25.23 -5.66
N LEU A 444 -20.62 25.72 -4.97
CA LEU A 444 -22.04 25.58 -5.34
C LEU A 444 -22.62 26.85 -5.93
#